data_AF-A0A2D6R6L4-F1
#
_entry.id   AF-A0A2D6R6L4-F1
#
_cell.length_a   1.000
_cell.length_b   1.000
_cell.length_c   1.000
_cell.angle_alpha   90.00
_cell.angle_beta   90.00
_cell.angle_gamma   90.00
#
_symmetry.space_group_name_H-M   'P 1'
#
loop_
_entity.id
_entity.type
_entity.pdbx_description
1 polymer ?
#
loop_
_entity_poly.entity_id
_entity_poly.type
_entity_poly.pdbx_seq_one_letter_code
_entity_poly.pdbx_strand_id
1 'polypeptide(L)'
;MKNQLVAQILFNIADILELQQVKFKPQAYRRVAATIENSTEDIEEIYKRGELYDMPGVGEHIGLKIEEILKTGKLKYYTKLKKECKIDIENLKAIPNLGIKKIKVLYDKLKIRNVKDLENAIAKRKIRDLPGFGEKSEQTFLDGIELRKVHTGRFLYKDVEPIARKIKAYFFKFPSVKKVDIAGSFRRKKGTIGDLDVLIVSNDVQKIMDAFTSMKDVTKIINKGMKKSAVRLKNGLQVDLRVVKGKEWGAAFLYFTGNKQHNVLLRKIALKKGMTLNEYRLATKEGEWVAGKTEHSIYRALGLTYVKPEKRFGKKEA
;
A
#
# COMPACT_ATOMS: atom_id res chain seq x y z
N MET A 1 -21.30 2.53 -11.00
CA MET A 1 -21.89 2.87 -12.31
C MET A 1 -20.85 2.62 -13.40
N LYS A 2 -21.23 2.05 -14.55
CA LYS A 2 -20.27 1.75 -15.63
C LYS A 2 -19.78 3.00 -16.36
N ASN A 3 -20.50 4.12 -16.29
CA ASN A 3 -20.07 5.43 -16.82
C ASN A 3 -18.67 5.81 -16.32
N GLN A 4 -18.48 5.77 -14.99
CA GLN A 4 -17.21 6.10 -14.33
C GLN A 4 -16.07 5.18 -14.78
N LEU A 5 -16.35 3.88 -14.92
CA LEU A 5 -15.35 2.91 -15.41
C LEU A 5 -14.93 3.22 -16.85
N VAL A 6 -15.89 3.42 -17.74
CA VAL A 6 -15.64 3.72 -19.17
C VAL A 6 -14.90 5.04 -19.30
N ALA A 7 -15.41 6.12 -18.68
CA ALA A 7 -14.79 7.43 -18.71
C ALA A 7 -13.35 7.39 -18.19
N GLN A 8 -13.09 6.74 -17.06
CA GLN A 8 -11.75 6.61 -16.49
C GLN A 8 -10.78 5.89 -17.44
N ILE A 9 -11.21 4.80 -18.09
CA ILE A 9 -10.36 4.09 -19.06
C ILE A 9 -10.05 4.98 -20.26
N LEU A 10 -11.03 5.72 -20.78
CA LEU A 10 -10.83 6.63 -21.92
C LEU A 10 -9.93 7.82 -21.55
N PHE A 11 -10.07 8.42 -20.36
CA PHE A 11 -9.16 9.44 -19.86
C PHE A 11 -7.72 8.92 -19.74
N ASN A 12 -7.54 7.71 -19.21
CA ASN A 12 -6.22 7.10 -19.08
C ASN A 12 -5.58 6.81 -20.45
N ILE A 13 -6.37 6.41 -21.45
CA ILE A 13 -5.89 6.30 -22.83
C ILE A 13 -5.43 7.65 -23.36
N ALA A 14 -6.24 8.69 -23.18
CA ALA A 14 -5.89 10.03 -23.65
C ALA A 14 -4.58 10.53 -23.05
N ASP A 15 -4.37 10.31 -21.76
CA ASP A 15 -3.17 10.67 -21.04
C ASP A 15 -1.91 9.96 -21.58
N ILE A 16 -1.99 8.65 -21.84
CA ILE A 16 -0.89 7.88 -22.42
C ILE A 16 -0.58 8.39 -23.84
N LEU A 17 -1.61 8.60 -24.67
CA LEU A 17 -1.45 9.07 -26.05
C LEU A 17 -0.88 10.50 -26.11
N GLU A 18 -1.26 11.37 -25.17
CA GLU A 18 -0.70 12.73 -25.08
C GLU A 18 0.79 12.70 -24.71
N LEU A 19 1.20 11.79 -23.82
CA LEU A 19 2.63 11.58 -23.51
C LEU A 19 3.40 11.02 -24.70
N GLN A 20 2.79 10.14 -25.49
CA GLN A 20 3.34 9.62 -26.75
C GLN A 20 3.33 10.65 -27.89
N GLN A 21 2.85 11.87 -27.65
CA GLN A 21 2.76 12.96 -28.64
C GLN A 21 1.89 12.63 -29.85
N VAL A 22 0.93 11.72 -29.69
CA VAL A 22 -0.03 11.40 -30.75
C VAL A 22 -0.95 12.60 -30.97
N LYS A 23 -1.00 13.11 -32.20
CA LYS A 23 -1.85 14.26 -32.55
C LYS A 23 -3.33 13.84 -32.61
N PHE A 24 -4.22 14.74 -32.19
CA PHE A 24 -5.70 14.67 -32.29
C PHE A 24 -6.42 13.54 -31.52
N LYS A 25 -5.86 12.33 -31.44
CA LYS A 25 -6.48 11.20 -30.75
C LYS A 25 -6.71 11.46 -29.25
N PRO A 26 -5.77 12.04 -28.47
CA PRO A 26 -6.01 12.32 -27.05
C PRO A 26 -7.25 13.19 -26.82
N GLN A 27 -7.45 14.22 -27.64
CA GLN A 27 -8.60 15.13 -27.54
C GLN A 27 -9.93 14.41 -27.83
N ALA A 28 -9.95 13.51 -28.82
CA ALA A 28 -11.13 12.71 -29.13
C ALA A 28 -11.52 11.81 -27.93
N TYR A 29 -10.55 11.10 -27.34
CA TYR A 29 -10.80 10.29 -26.15
C TYR A 29 -11.27 11.11 -24.95
N ARG A 30 -10.69 12.30 -24.70
CA ARG A 30 -11.13 13.20 -23.61
C ARG A 30 -12.54 13.71 -23.80
N ARG A 31 -12.90 14.08 -25.04
CA ARG A 31 -14.25 14.55 -25.35
C ARG A 31 -15.27 13.47 -25.01
N VAL A 32 -15.07 12.26 -25.51
CA VAL A 32 -16.00 11.14 -25.23
C VAL A 32 -16.01 10.77 -23.76
N ALA A 33 -14.84 10.72 -23.09
CA ALA A 33 -14.77 10.44 -21.66
C ALA A 33 -15.59 11.45 -20.84
N ALA A 34 -15.48 12.74 -21.15
CA ALA A 34 -16.24 13.80 -20.50
C ALA A 34 -17.74 13.71 -20.80
N THR A 35 -18.13 13.37 -22.04
CA THR A 35 -19.54 13.13 -22.38
C THR A 35 -20.14 12.01 -21.51
N ILE A 36 -19.41 10.90 -21.35
CA ILE A 36 -19.87 9.73 -20.58
C ILE A 36 -19.86 10.00 -19.06
N GLU A 37 -18.83 10.69 -18.56
CA GLU A 37 -18.70 11.04 -17.14
C GLU A 37 -19.82 11.97 -16.66
N ASN A 38 -20.21 12.94 -17.49
CA ASN A 38 -21.25 13.91 -17.19
C ASN A 38 -22.66 13.47 -17.61
N SER A 39 -22.79 12.30 -18.25
CA SER A 39 -24.09 11.74 -18.61
C SER A 39 -24.89 11.39 -17.35
N THR A 40 -26.12 11.88 -17.27
CA THR A 40 -27.09 11.51 -16.23
C THR A 40 -27.66 10.10 -16.43
N GLU A 41 -27.57 9.59 -17.65
CA GLU A 41 -28.03 8.25 -18.03
C GLU A 41 -26.90 7.21 -18.00
N ASP A 42 -27.23 5.97 -17.61
CA ASP A 42 -26.26 4.87 -17.59
C ASP A 42 -25.88 4.45 -19.02
N ILE A 43 -24.57 4.42 -19.27
CA ILE A 43 -23.98 4.03 -20.55
C ILE A 43 -24.36 2.60 -20.98
N GLU A 44 -24.71 1.72 -20.04
CA GLU A 44 -25.24 0.40 -20.38
C GLU A 44 -26.62 0.45 -21.02
N GLU A 45 -27.49 1.34 -20.55
CA GLU A 45 -28.86 1.45 -21.06
C GLU A 45 -28.85 2.09 -22.45
N ILE A 46 -28.03 3.13 -22.65
CA ILE A 46 -27.77 3.72 -23.97
C ILE A 46 -27.25 2.64 -24.94
N TYR A 47 -26.32 1.80 -24.48
CA TYR A 47 -25.78 0.72 -25.31
C TYR A 47 -26.84 -0.34 -25.66
N LYS A 48 -27.68 -0.75 -24.71
CA LYS A 48 -28.75 -1.74 -24.96
C LYS A 48 -29.79 -1.25 -25.95
N ARG A 49 -30.06 0.07 -25.99
CA ARG A 49 -30.97 0.69 -26.98
C ARG A 49 -30.34 0.89 -28.36
N GLY A 50 -29.03 0.68 -28.49
CA GLY A 50 -28.31 0.88 -29.76
C GLY A 50 -27.90 2.33 -30.04
N GLU A 51 -28.07 3.23 -29.07
CA GLU A 51 -27.86 4.68 -29.22
C GLU A 51 -26.41 5.12 -28.90
N LEU A 52 -25.50 4.18 -28.67
CA LEU A 52 -24.12 4.47 -28.28
C LEU A 52 -23.38 5.36 -29.29
N TYR A 53 -23.63 5.15 -30.58
CA TYR A 53 -22.96 5.87 -31.67
C TYR A 53 -23.59 7.25 -31.93
N ASP A 54 -24.77 7.51 -31.38
CA ASP A 54 -25.43 8.82 -31.47
C ASP A 54 -24.86 9.80 -30.42
N MET A 55 -24.10 9.28 -29.45
CA MET A 55 -23.47 10.10 -28.42
C MET A 55 -22.42 11.07 -29.01
N PRO A 56 -22.40 12.34 -28.57
CA PRO A 56 -21.45 13.33 -29.07
C PRO A 56 -19.98 12.88 -28.99
N GLY A 57 -19.36 12.74 -30.16
CA GLY A 57 -17.94 12.38 -30.32
C GLY A 57 -17.65 10.87 -30.36
N VAL A 58 -18.66 10.00 -30.21
CA VAL A 58 -18.50 8.55 -30.29
C VAL A 58 -18.53 8.10 -31.75
N GLY A 59 -17.37 8.09 -32.40
CA GLY A 59 -17.21 7.45 -33.71
C GLY A 59 -17.00 5.93 -33.60
N GLU A 60 -17.09 5.23 -34.73
CA GLU A 60 -16.97 3.76 -34.86
C GLU A 60 -15.83 3.17 -34.01
N HIS A 61 -14.62 3.70 -34.15
CA HIS A 61 -13.45 3.20 -33.43
C HIS A 61 -13.50 3.38 -31.91
N ILE A 62 -14.16 4.41 -31.40
CA ILE A 62 -14.29 4.63 -29.95
C ILE A 62 -15.48 3.81 -29.42
N GLY A 63 -16.58 3.75 -30.16
CA GLY A 63 -17.75 2.94 -29.84
C GLY A 63 -17.39 1.47 -29.64
N LEU A 64 -16.68 0.85 -30.59
CA LEU A 64 -16.21 -0.54 -30.47
C LEU A 64 -15.39 -0.80 -29.19
N LYS A 65 -14.61 0.19 -28.73
CA LYS A 65 -13.83 0.07 -27.48
C LYS A 65 -14.73 0.20 -26.25
N ILE A 66 -15.72 1.07 -26.29
CA ILE A 66 -16.71 1.20 -25.21
C ILE A 66 -17.49 -0.11 -25.08
N GLU A 67 -17.91 -0.73 -26.20
CA GLU A 67 -18.57 -2.03 -26.17
C GLU A 67 -17.71 -3.12 -25.52
N GLU A 68 -16.41 -3.18 -25.84
CA GLU A 68 -15.48 -4.13 -25.22
C GLU A 68 -15.40 -3.92 -23.71
N ILE A 69 -15.34 -2.66 -23.25
CA ILE A 69 -15.35 -2.32 -21.82
C ILE A 69 -16.65 -2.76 -21.17
N LEU A 70 -17.80 -2.50 -21.80
CA LEU A 70 -19.11 -2.85 -21.26
C LEU A 70 -19.30 -4.36 -21.11
N LYS A 71 -18.88 -5.14 -22.12
CA LYS A 71 -18.99 -6.60 -22.18
C LYS A 71 -18.01 -7.30 -21.23
N THR A 72 -16.77 -6.81 -21.13
CA THR A 72 -15.69 -7.56 -20.45
C THR A 72 -15.17 -6.90 -19.18
N GLY A 73 -15.55 -5.65 -18.91
CA GLY A 73 -15.00 -4.81 -17.85
C GLY A 73 -13.55 -4.36 -18.10
N LYS A 74 -12.98 -4.67 -19.27
CA LYS A 74 -11.58 -4.41 -19.62
C LYS A 74 -11.46 -3.96 -21.07
N LEU A 75 -10.31 -3.40 -21.41
CA LEU A 75 -9.98 -3.01 -22.78
C LEU A 75 -8.56 -3.48 -23.12
N LYS A 76 -8.45 -4.35 -24.13
CA LYS A 76 -7.16 -4.87 -24.62
C LYS A 76 -6.25 -3.74 -25.09
N TYR A 77 -6.80 -2.76 -25.80
CA TYR A 77 -6.06 -1.59 -26.28
C TYR A 77 -5.43 -0.78 -25.13
N TYR A 78 -6.18 -0.52 -24.06
CA TYR A 78 -5.67 0.17 -22.87
C TYR A 78 -4.57 -0.66 -22.19
N THR A 79 -4.77 -1.97 -22.08
CA THR A 79 -3.79 -2.89 -21.47
C THR A 79 -2.47 -2.90 -22.24
N LYS A 80 -2.53 -2.86 -23.58
CA LYS A 80 -1.35 -2.75 -24.45
C LYS A 80 -0.62 -1.42 -24.24
N LEU A 81 -1.34 -0.30 -24.31
CA LEU A 81 -0.78 1.03 -24.07
C LEU A 81 -0.11 1.16 -22.69
N LYS A 82 -0.72 0.60 -21.64
CA LYS A 82 -0.17 0.61 -20.27
C LYS A 82 1.14 -0.20 -20.17
N LYS A 83 1.30 -1.28 -20.94
CA LYS A 83 2.56 -2.05 -20.99
C LYS A 83 3.68 -1.32 -21.73
N GLU A 84 3.34 -0.58 -22.77
CA GLU A 84 4.31 0.20 -23.56
C GLU A 84 4.73 1.49 -22.83
N CYS A 85 3.87 2.04 -21.99
CA CYS A 85 4.16 3.22 -21.20
C CYS A 85 5.09 2.91 -20.02
N LYS A 86 6.32 3.44 -20.06
CA LYS A 86 7.32 3.29 -18.98
C LYS A 86 7.14 4.30 -17.83
N ILE A 87 6.05 5.07 -17.84
CA ILE A 87 5.75 6.12 -16.86
C ILE A 87 4.54 5.71 -16.04
N ASP A 88 4.66 5.84 -14.71
CA ASP A 88 3.58 5.64 -13.76
C ASP A 88 2.70 6.90 -13.67
N ILE A 89 1.94 7.13 -14.73
CA ILE A 89 1.06 8.30 -14.89
C ILE A 89 0.05 8.38 -13.74
N GLU A 90 -0.51 7.23 -13.38
CA GLU A 90 -1.58 7.10 -12.40
C GLU A 90 -1.13 7.64 -11.03
N ASN A 91 0.06 7.25 -10.56
CA ASN A 91 0.60 7.72 -9.29
C ASN A 91 1.23 9.13 -9.36
N LEU A 92 1.58 9.62 -10.54
CA LEU A 92 2.07 10.99 -10.72
C LEU A 92 0.94 12.01 -10.80
N LYS A 93 -0.12 11.79 -11.60
CA LYS A 93 -1.27 12.72 -11.76
C LYS A 93 -2.02 12.99 -10.46
N ALA A 94 -2.09 11.93 -9.71
CA ALA A 94 -2.35 11.80 -8.31
C ALA A 94 -1.76 12.88 -7.37
N ILE A 95 -0.61 13.46 -7.69
CA ILE A 95 0.05 14.50 -6.90
C ILE A 95 -0.59 15.85 -7.27
N PRO A 96 -1.01 16.67 -6.29
CA PRO A 96 -1.59 17.98 -6.54
C PRO A 96 -0.78 18.81 -7.55
N ASN A 97 -1.49 19.42 -8.50
CA ASN A 97 -0.91 20.28 -9.54
C ASN A 97 0.11 19.60 -10.48
N LEU A 98 0.18 18.26 -10.49
CA LEU A 98 1.06 17.48 -11.37
C LEU A 98 0.27 16.84 -12.53
N GLY A 99 -0.22 17.65 -13.46
CA GLY A 99 -0.92 17.16 -14.67
C GLY A 99 0.01 16.56 -15.74
N ILE A 100 -0.59 15.94 -16.77
CA ILE A 100 0.13 15.28 -17.88
C ILE A 100 1.19 16.16 -18.54
N LYS A 101 0.88 17.44 -18.78
CA LYS A 101 1.84 18.37 -19.39
C LYS A 101 3.11 18.52 -18.56
N LYS A 102 2.97 18.62 -17.22
CA LYS A 102 4.13 18.69 -16.31
C LYS A 102 4.85 17.36 -16.21
N ILE A 103 4.12 16.24 -16.13
CA ILE A 103 4.71 14.89 -16.15
C ILE A 103 5.57 14.68 -17.39
N LYS A 104 5.10 15.15 -18.55
CA LYS A 104 5.86 15.11 -19.80
C LYS A 104 7.18 15.88 -19.70
N VAL A 105 7.16 17.14 -19.24
CA VAL A 105 8.38 17.94 -19.11
C VAL A 105 9.38 17.27 -18.15
N LEU A 106 8.90 16.75 -17.02
CA LEU A 106 9.73 16.02 -16.06
C LEU A 106 10.33 14.75 -16.64
N TYR A 107 9.58 14.01 -17.46
CA TYR A 107 10.10 12.85 -18.16
C TYR A 107 11.11 13.23 -19.25
N ASP A 108 10.81 14.23 -20.07
CA ASP A 108 11.66 14.62 -21.20
C ASP A 108 13.02 15.15 -20.70
N LYS A 109 12.99 16.03 -19.69
CA LYS A 109 14.17 16.72 -19.16
C LYS A 109 14.92 15.94 -18.09
N LEU A 110 14.22 15.26 -17.18
CA LEU A 110 14.83 14.59 -16.02
C LEU A 110 14.64 13.08 -15.99
N LYS A 111 13.96 12.50 -16.99
CA LYS A 111 13.65 11.06 -17.09
C LYS A 111 12.90 10.51 -15.86
N ILE A 112 12.11 11.36 -15.20
CA ILE A 112 11.26 10.99 -14.07
C ILE A 112 10.13 10.10 -14.57
N ARG A 113 10.08 8.85 -14.09
CA ARG A 113 9.06 7.86 -14.52
C ARG A 113 8.03 7.56 -13.44
N ASN A 114 8.32 7.86 -12.18
CA ASN A 114 7.48 7.50 -11.05
C ASN A 114 7.72 8.46 -9.87
N VAL A 115 6.95 8.31 -8.80
CA VAL A 115 7.02 9.15 -7.60
C VAL A 115 8.41 9.14 -6.95
N LYS A 116 9.13 8.01 -6.96
CA LYS A 116 10.47 7.91 -6.37
C LYS A 116 11.49 8.73 -7.16
N ASP A 117 11.42 8.70 -8.49
CA ASP A 117 12.28 9.53 -9.34
C ASP A 117 12.00 11.03 -9.10
N LEU A 118 10.72 11.38 -8.92
CA LEU A 118 10.28 12.73 -8.59
C LEU A 118 10.84 13.19 -7.24
N GLU A 119 10.73 12.40 -6.18
CA GLU A 119 11.32 12.68 -4.86
C GLU A 119 12.83 12.91 -4.95
N ASN A 120 13.55 12.06 -5.69
CA ASN A 120 14.99 12.21 -5.86
C ASN A 120 15.36 13.51 -6.60
N ALA A 121 14.53 13.93 -7.57
CA ALA A 121 14.75 15.18 -8.30
C ALA A 121 14.45 16.41 -7.43
N ILE A 122 13.41 16.36 -6.59
CA ILE A 122 13.10 17.37 -5.56
C ILE A 122 14.27 17.51 -4.58
N ALA A 123 14.77 16.40 -4.03
CA ALA A 123 15.88 16.40 -3.07
C ALA A 123 17.16 17.02 -3.65
N LYS A 124 17.37 16.89 -4.96
CA LYS A 124 18.50 17.48 -5.70
C LYS A 124 18.21 18.89 -6.24
N ARG A 125 17.04 19.46 -5.92
CA ARG A 125 16.58 20.78 -6.38
C ARG A 125 16.60 20.94 -7.91
N LYS A 126 16.39 19.85 -8.66
CA LYS A 126 16.45 19.87 -10.13
C LYS A 126 15.14 20.31 -10.81
N ILE A 127 14.05 20.41 -10.05
CA ILE A 127 12.73 20.69 -10.61
C ILE A 127 12.49 22.20 -10.71
N ARG A 128 12.90 22.97 -9.70
CA ARG A 128 12.72 24.42 -9.66
C ARG A 128 13.30 25.18 -10.86
N ASP A 129 14.31 24.63 -11.53
CA ASP A 129 14.98 25.26 -12.68
C ASP A 129 14.28 24.98 -14.03
N LEU A 130 13.24 24.14 -14.04
CA LEU A 130 12.55 23.78 -15.27
C LEU A 130 11.50 24.83 -15.67
N PRO A 131 11.32 25.13 -16.98
CA PRO A 131 10.27 26.04 -17.44
C PRO A 131 8.87 25.56 -17.01
N GLY A 132 8.11 26.45 -16.37
CA GLY A 132 6.78 26.13 -15.82
C GLY A 132 6.82 25.43 -14.44
N PHE A 133 8.01 25.33 -13.85
CA PHE A 133 8.26 24.89 -12.48
C PHE A 133 8.97 26.02 -11.72
N GLY A 134 8.95 25.92 -10.40
CA GLY A 134 9.56 26.87 -9.48
C GLY A 134 9.52 26.30 -8.07
N GLU A 135 10.10 27.00 -7.10
CA GLU A 135 10.19 26.51 -5.70
C GLU A 135 8.82 26.13 -5.13
N LYS A 136 7.79 26.94 -5.41
CA LYS A 136 6.41 26.66 -5.00
C LYS A 136 5.86 25.35 -5.58
N SER A 137 6.19 25.04 -6.84
CA SER A 137 5.78 23.77 -7.46
C SER A 137 6.51 22.59 -6.82
N GLU A 138 7.82 22.74 -6.58
CA GLU A 138 8.63 21.72 -5.93
C GLU A 138 8.12 21.40 -4.52
N GLN A 139 7.80 22.44 -3.73
CA GLN A 139 7.21 22.29 -2.40
C GLN A 139 5.81 21.64 -2.47
N THR A 140 4.95 22.10 -3.39
CA THR A 140 3.61 21.51 -3.56
C THR A 140 3.68 20.01 -3.90
N PHE A 141 4.65 19.60 -4.71
CA PHE A 141 4.83 18.19 -5.03
C PHE A 141 5.34 17.41 -3.82
N LEU A 142 6.30 17.96 -3.08
CA LEU A 142 6.80 17.35 -1.85
C LEU A 142 5.66 17.15 -0.83
N ASP A 143 4.91 18.22 -0.55
CA ASP A 143 3.75 18.18 0.36
C ASP A 143 2.71 17.17 -0.14
N GLY A 144 2.44 17.15 -1.44
CA GLY A 144 1.53 16.19 -2.07
C GLY A 144 1.98 14.73 -1.95
N ILE A 145 3.28 14.48 -2.07
CA ILE A 145 3.89 13.16 -1.87
C ILE A 145 3.81 12.76 -0.39
N GLU A 146 4.13 13.66 0.54
CA GLU A 146 4.05 13.42 1.98
C GLU A 146 2.61 13.17 2.43
N LEU A 147 1.67 14.02 1.99
CA LEU A 147 0.24 13.82 2.19
C LEU A 147 -0.21 12.48 1.64
N ARG A 148 0.29 12.05 0.48
CA ARG A 148 0.00 10.71 -0.06
C ARG A 148 0.65 9.59 0.72
N LYS A 149 1.85 9.72 1.27
CA LYS A 149 2.40 8.71 2.20
C LYS A 149 1.51 8.57 3.43
N VAL A 150 1.00 9.70 3.93
CA VAL A 150 0.04 9.77 5.03
C VAL A 150 -1.32 9.15 4.65
N HIS A 151 -1.82 9.40 3.43
CA HIS A 151 -3.17 8.99 2.97
C HIS A 151 -3.23 7.59 2.33
N THR A 152 -2.20 7.16 1.59
CA THR A 152 -2.08 5.78 1.06
C THR A 152 -1.67 4.79 2.15
N GLY A 153 -1.15 5.29 3.28
CA GLY A 153 -0.70 4.47 4.40
C GLY A 153 0.36 3.45 3.98
N ARG A 154 1.26 3.82 3.05
CA ARG A 154 2.36 2.98 2.54
C ARG A 154 3.65 3.79 2.44
N PHE A 155 4.73 3.24 2.99
CA PHE A 155 6.06 3.83 3.10
C PHE A 155 7.11 2.90 2.49
N LEU A 156 8.18 3.42 1.88
CA LEU A 156 9.26 2.56 1.38
C LEU A 156 10.02 1.92 2.55
N TYR A 157 10.42 0.65 2.39
CA TYR A 157 11.18 -0.06 3.44
C TYR A 157 12.39 0.74 3.94
N LYS A 158 13.18 1.30 3.01
CA LYS A 158 14.38 2.09 3.29
C LYS A 158 14.12 3.33 4.15
N ASP A 159 12.93 3.91 4.06
CA ASP A 159 12.57 5.12 4.81
C ASP A 159 12.07 4.75 6.22
N VAL A 160 11.48 3.55 6.35
CA VAL A 160 10.97 3.02 7.62
C VAL A 160 12.05 2.35 8.46
N GLU A 161 13.06 1.73 7.84
CA GLU A 161 14.11 0.98 8.55
C GLU A 161 14.88 1.81 9.59
N PRO A 162 15.31 3.06 9.32
CA PRO A 162 15.93 3.90 10.35
C PRO A 162 15.00 4.17 11.54
N ILE A 163 13.70 4.32 11.29
CA ILE A 163 12.68 4.58 12.33
C ILE A 163 12.47 3.32 13.18
N ALA A 164 12.30 2.17 12.54
CA ALA A 164 12.20 0.87 13.19
C ALA A 164 13.41 0.61 14.11
N ARG A 165 14.64 0.90 13.63
CA ARG A 165 15.87 0.77 14.42
C ARG A 165 15.89 1.72 15.62
N LYS A 166 15.49 2.98 15.44
CA LYS A 166 15.39 3.97 16.53
C LYS A 166 14.38 3.52 17.60
N ILE A 167 13.21 3.05 17.20
CA ILE A 167 12.17 2.56 18.12
C ILE A 167 12.67 1.34 18.90
N LYS A 168 13.29 0.36 18.24
CA LYS A 168 13.90 -0.80 18.93
C LYS A 168 14.96 -0.35 19.95
N ALA A 169 15.87 0.53 19.54
CA ALA A 169 16.93 1.03 20.41
C ALA A 169 16.39 1.85 21.59
N TYR A 170 15.28 2.58 21.41
CA TYR A 170 14.62 3.32 22.47
C TYR A 170 14.08 2.38 23.56
N PHE A 171 13.30 1.36 23.18
CA PHE A 171 12.71 0.43 24.16
C PHE A 171 13.72 -0.54 24.76
N PHE A 172 14.78 -0.90 24.02
CA PHE A 172 15.82 -1.79 24.56
C PHE A 172 16.55 -1.21 25.78
N LYS A 173 16.49 0.13 25.98
CA LYS A 173 17.08 0.80 27.15
C LYS A 173 16.27 0.63 28.44
N PHE A 174 15.02 0.17 28.35
CA PHE A 174 14.16 0.03 29.52
C PHE A 174 14.51 -1.28 30.25
N PRO A 175 14.86 -1.25 31.55
CA PRO A 175 15.20 -2.47 32.30
C PRO A 175 14.07 -3.50 32.34
N SER A 176 12.82 -3.05 32.21
CA SER A 176 11.64 -3.92 32.19
C SER A 176 11.45 -4.65 30.85
N VAL A 177 12.13 -4.23 29.78
CA VAL A 177 12.03 -4.84 28.45
C VAL A 177 13.01 -6.00 28.33
N LYS A 178 12.47 -7.22 28.26
CA LYS A 178 13.24 -8.44 28.05
C LYS A 178 13.53 -8.70 26.57
N LYS A 179 12.64 -8.22 25.68
CA LYS A 179 12.76 -8.41 24.23
C LYS A 179 11.95 -7.35 23.49
N VAL A 180 12.48 -6.89 22.36
CA VAL A 180 11.76 -6.00 21.44
C VAL A 180 12.10 -6.36 20.00
N ASP A 181 11.09 -6.45 19.14
CA ASP A 181 11.29 -6.60 17.71
C ASP A 181 10.12 -6.03 16.90
N ILE A 182 10.35 -5.89 15.60
CA ILE A 182 9.37 -5.39 14.64
C ILE A 182 8.85 -6.57 13.82
N ALA A 183 7.53 -6.67 13.70
CA ALA A 183 6.83 -7.69 12.95
C ALA A 183 6.26 -7.14 11.63
N GLY A 184 5.08 -7.60 11.24
CA GLY A 184 4.35 -7.05 10.12
C GLY A 184 5.01 -7.22 8.77
N SER A 185 4.62 -6.34 7.85
CA SER A 185 5.20 -6.27 6.50
C SER A 185 6.68 -5.89 6.50
N PHE A 186 7.12 -5.19 7.55
CA PHE A 186 8.52 -4.81 7.74
C PHE A 186 9.40 -6.04 7.90
N ARG A 187 9.08 -6.95 8.83
CA ARG A 187 9.85 -8.18 9.03
C ARG A 187 9.89 -9.09 7.81
N ARG A 188 8.84 -9.06 6.97
CA ARG A 188 8.78 -9.82 5.71
C ARG A 188 9.53 -9.14 4.55
N LYS A 189 10.23 -8.04 4.79
CA LYS A 189 10.99 -7.25 3.81
C LYS A 189 10.18 -6.87 2.55
N LYS A 190 8.92 -6.48 2.74
CA LYS A 190 8.12 -5.96 1.63
C LYS A 190 8.67 -4.59 1.19
N GLY A 191 8.68 -4.33 -0.12
CA GLY A 191 9.20 -3.08 -0.68
C GLY A 191 8.49 -1.82 -0.15
N THR A 192 7.21 -1.97 0.20
CA THR A 192 6.40 -0.95 0.88
C THR A 192 5.80 -1.50 2.17
N ILE A 193 5.79 -0.68 3.23
CA ILE A 193 5.34 -0.96 4.59
C ILE A 193 4.11 -0.13 4.87
N GLY A 194 3.08 -0.72 5.45
CA GLY A 194 1.88 0.04 5.81
C GLY A 194 2.06 0.79 7.12
N ASP A 195 2.12 -0.01 8.17
CA ASP A 195 2.34 0.32 9.56
C ASP A 195 3.57 -0.44 10.09
N LEU A 196 4.09 0.02 11.22
CA LEU A 196 5.07 -0.73 12.00
C LEU A 196 4.41 -1.44 13.17
N ASP A 197 4.50 -2.77 13.18
CA ASP A 197 4.07 -3.60 14.30
C ASP A 197 5.25 -3.84 15.27
N VAL A 198 5.25 -3.17 16.41
CA VAL A 198 6.23 -3.35 17.49
C VAL A 198 5.71 -4.37 18.50
N LEU A 199 6.54 -5.37 18.81
CA LEU A 199 6.27 -6.33 19.89
C LEU A 199 7.34 -6.23 20.97
N ILE A 200 6.87 -6.18 22.21
CA ILE A 200 7.71 -6.09 23.40
C ILE A 200 7.35 -7.20 24.39
N VAL A 201 8.36 -7.81 24.98
CA VAL A 201 8.20 -8.62 26.21
C VAL A 201 8.59 -7.74 27.38
N SER A 202 7.62 -7.42 28.23
CA SER A 202 7.83 -6.65 29.46
C SER A 202 6.82 -7.08 30.52
N ASN A 203 7.22 -6.96 31.79
CA ASN A 203 6.30 -7.10 32.94
C ASN A 203 5.66 -5.76 33.33
N ASP A 204 6.21 -4.65 32.86
CA ASP A 204 5.74 -3.31 33.16
C ASP A 204 5.03 -2.73 31.92
N VAL A 205 3.76 -3.12 31.75
CA VAL A 205 2.97 -2.78 30.56
C VAL A 205 2.66 -1.29 30.53
N GLN A 206 2.24 -0.72 31.66
CA GLN A 206 1.79 0.67 31.75
C GLN A 206 2.91 1.63 31.38
N LYS A 207 4.11 1.47 31.99
CA LYS A 207 5.28 2.31 31.70
C LYS A 207 5.69 2.26 30.23
N ILE A 208 5.59 1.09 29.60
CA ILE A 208 5.93 0.92 28.18
C ILE A 208 4.91 1.60 27.28
N MET A 209 3.62 1.46 27.57
CA MET A 209 2.57 2.13 26.80
C MET A 209 2.64 3.65 26.96
N ASP A 210 2.93 4.15 28.17
CA ASP A 210 3.10 5.57 28.43
C ASP A 210 4.31 6.13 27.67
N ALA A 211 5.48 5.50 27.80
CA ALA A 211 6.69 5.87 27.08
C ALA A 211 6.48 5.87 25.55
N PHE A 212 5.75 4.87 25.03
CA PHE A 212 5.40 4.78 23.63
C PHE A 212 4.55 5.97 23.15
N THR A 213 3.49 6.30 23.90
CA THR A 213 2.59 7.39 23.52
C THR A 213 3.20 8.78 23.69
N SER A 214 4.27 8.89 24.47
CA SER A 214 4.97 10.14 24.76
C SER A 214 6.29 10.33 23.98
N MET A 215 6.58 9.48 22.99
CA MET A 215 7.79 9.65 22.16
C MET A 215 7.75 11.00 21.41
N LYS A 216 8.89 11.70 21.33
CA LYS A 216 9.04 13.05 20.72
C LYS A 216 8.50 13.17 19.28
N ASP A 217 8.50 12.05 18.54
CA ASP A 217 8.07 12.02 17.15
C ASP A 217 6.59 11.67 16.98
N VAL A 218 5.84 11.44 18.06
CA VAL A 218 4.40 11.21 18.03
C VAL A 218 3.67 12.53 17.80
N THR A 219 2.76 12.53 16.82
CA THR A 219 1.86 13.65 16.52
C THR A 219 0.43 13.38 16.94
N LYS A 220 0.01 12.12 16.95
CA LYS A 220 -1.35 11.73 17.35
C LYS A 220 -1.33 10.37 18.02
N ILE A 221 -1.99 10.26 19.17
CA ILE A 221 -2.34 8.97 19.77
C ILE A 221 -3.63 8.50 19.08
N ILE A 222 -3.58 7.37 18.38
CA ILE A 222 -4.75 6.79 17.69
C ILE A 222 -5.58 6.01 18.70
N ASN A 223 -4.92 5.18 19.50
CA ASN A 223 -5.52 4.51 20.65
C ASN A 223 -4.45 4.22 21.70
N LYS A 224 -4.84 4.16 22.97
CA LYS A 224 -3.98 3.78 24.08
C LYS A 224 -4.69 2.73 24.94
N GLY A 225 -4.00 1.64 25.24
CA GLY A 225 -4.55 0.58 26.07
C GLY A 225 -3.49 -0.42 26.50
N MET A 226 -3.84 -1.24 27.50
CA MET A 226 -2.90 -2.19 28.13
C MET A 226 -2.39 -3.28 27.18
N LYS A 227 -3.21 -3.71 26.21
CA LYS A 227 -2.82 -4.78 25.27
C LYS A 227 -2.29 -4.26 23.94
N LYS A 228 -2.72 -3.07 23.53
CA LYS A 228 -2.38 -2.44 22.26
C LYS A 228 -2.48 -0.93 22.41
N SER A 229 -1.45 -0.23 21.95
CA SER A 229 -1.51 1.20 21.67
C SER A 229 -1.08 1.46 20.22
N ALA A 230 -1.59 2.50 19.59
CA ALA A 230 -1.17 2.94 18.27
C ALA A 230 -1.02 4.45 18.24
N VAL A 231 0.03 4.89 17.55
CA VAL A 231 0.37 6.30 17.39
C VAL A 231 0.65 6.61 15.92
N ARG A 232 0.51 7.87 15.56
CA ARG A 232 1.00 8.42 14.31
C ARG A 232 2.24 9.26 14.58
N LEU A 233 3.27 9.05 13.79
CA LEU A 233 4.50 9.83 13.86
C LEU A 233 4.43 11.10 12.98
N LYS A 234 5.38 12.01 13.14
CA LYS A 234 5.53 13.26 12.36
C LYS A 234 5.54 13.05 10.86
N ASN A 235 6.16 11.96 10.39
CA ASN A 235 6.20 11.61 8.97
C ASN A 235 4.93 10.90 8.47
N GLY A 236 3.88 10.81 9.29
CA GLY A 236 2.62 10.14 8.96
C GLY A 236 2.59 8.64 9.21
N LEU A 237 3.73 8.00 9.51
CA LEU A 237 3.79 6.56 9.74
C LEU A 237 3.00 6.17 10.98
N GLN A 238 2.10 5.20 10.83
CA GLN A 238 1.44 4.57 11.97
C GLN A 238 2.35 3.51 12.58
N VAL A 239 2.46 3.53 13.90
CA VAL A 239 3.15 2.51 14.68
C VAL A 239 2.16 1.92 15.67
N ASP A 240 2.05 0.60 15.65
CA ASP A 240 1.26 -0.20 16.57
C ASP A 240 2.21 -0.88 17.55
N LEU A 241 1.93 -0.82 18.85
CA LEU A 241 2.73 -1.48 19.89
C LEU A 241 1.88 -2.47 20.68
N ARG A 242 2.46 -3.65 20.92
CA ARG A 242 1.89 -4.71 21.75
C ARG A 242 2.91 -5.21 22.76
N VAL A 243 2.47 -5.35 24.00
CA VAL A 243 3.24 -6.01 25.06
C VAL A 243 2.68 -7.43 25.25
N VAL A 244 3.56 -8.43 25.23
CA VAL A 244 3.20 -9.85 25.33
C VAL A 244 4.02 -10.53 26.43
N LYS A 245 3.52 -11.66 26.94
CA LYS A 245 4.29 -12.44 27.93
C LYS A 245 5.43 -13.17 27.22
N GLY A 246 6.53 -13.42 27.94
CA GLY A 246 7.69 -14.11 27.37
C GLY A 246 7.38 -15.49 26.78
N LYS A 247 6.45 -16.23 27.41
CA LYS A 247 5.99 -17.53 26.90
C LYS A 247 5.16 -17.45 25.61
N GLU A 248 4.58 -16.29 25.32
CA GLU A 248 3.72 -16.03 24.14
C GLU A 248 4.53 -15.48 22.96
N TRP A 249 5.80 -15.13 23.16
CA TRP A 249 6.61 -14.41 22.17
C TRP A 249 6.59 -15.04 20.78
N GLY A 250 6.80 -16.35 20.68
CA GLY A 250 6.83 -17.08 19.41
C GLY A 250 5.50 -17.03 18.67
N ALA A 251 4.39 -17.26 19.38
CA ALA A 251 3.04 -17.21 18.81
C ALA A 251 2.68 -15.79 18.37
N ALA A 252 2.95 -14.80 19.21
CA ALA A 252 2.67 -13.39 18.88
C ALA A 252 3.51 -12.93 17.70
N PHE A 253 4.82 -13.23 17.69
CA PHE A 253 5.70 -12.83 16.62
C PHE A 253 5.32 -13.50 15.30
N LEU A 254 4.94 -14.77 15.30
CA LEU A 254 4.37 -15.46 14.14
C LEU A 254 3.10 -14.76 13.64
N TYR A 255 2.15 -14.53 14.55
CA TYR A 255 0.85 -13.94 14.25
C TYR A 255 0.99 -12.55 13.62
N PHE A 256 1.70 -11.64 14.28
CA PHE A 256 1.82 -10.25 13.80
C PHE A 256 2.82 -10.12 12.67
N THR A 257 3.71 -11.11 12.46
CA THR A 257 4.50 -11.17 11.21
C THR A 257 3.63 -11.56 10.04
N GLY A 258 2.66 -12.46 10.21
CA GLY A 258 1.81 -12.92 9.13
C GLY A 258 2.60 -13.51 7.95
N ASN A 259 2.14 -13.39 6.70
CA ASN A 259 0.97 -12.62 6.27
C ASN A 259 -0.38 -13.25 6.73
N LYS A 260 -1.52 -12.59 6.47
CA LYS A 260 -2.85 -13.11 6.84
C LYS A 260 -3.11 -14.53 6.31
N GLN A 261 -2.75 -14.79 5.06
CA GLN A 261 -2.97 -16.09 4.40
C GLN A 261 -2.07 -17.18 5.02
N HIS A 262 -0.82 -16.85 5.33
CA HIS A 262 0.10 -17.72 6.07
C HIS A 262 -0.47 -18.12 7.44
N ASN A 263 -0.98 -17.15 8.21
CA ASN A 263 -1.63 -17.44 9.49
C ASN A 263 -2.86 -18.34 9.32
N VAL A 264 -3.69 -18.09 8.30
CA VAL A 264 -4.86 -18.93 7.99
C VAL A 264 -4.43 -20.36 7.65
N LEU A 265 -3.37 -20.53 6.86
CA LEU A 265 -2.81 -21.84 6.52
C LEU A 265 -2.38 -22.59 7.79
N LEU A 266 -1.58 -21.97 8.65
CA LEU A 266 -1.11 -22.61 9.89
C LEU A 266 -2.26 -22.96 10.83
N ARG A 267 -3.27 -22.09 10.95
CA ARG A 267 -4.48 -22.39 11.74
C ARG A 267 -5.27 -23.56 11.18
N LYS A 268 -5.42 -23.66 9.85
CA LYS A 268 -6.08 -24.81 9.21
C LYS A 268 -5.32 -26.11 9.50
N ILE A 269 -3.99 -26.08 9.47
CA ILE A 269 -3.15 -27.25 9.79
C ILE A 269 -3.29 -27.62 11.27
N ALA A 270 -3.27 -26.64 12.18
CA ALA A 270 -3.49 -26.86 13.61
C ALA A 270 -4.86 -27.54 13.85
N LEU A 271 -5.93 -27.02 13.24
CA LEU A 271 -7.28 -27.56 13.39
C LEU A 271 -7.39 -29.00 12.90
N LYS A 272 -6.75 -29.35 11.77
CA LYS A 272 -6.69 -30.74 11.27
C LYS A 272 -5.98 -31.70 12.23
N LYS A 273 -5.10 -31.17 13.09
CA LYS A 273 -4.36 -31.93 14.10
C LYS A 273 -4.99 -31.84 15.50
N GLY A 274 -6.25 -31.39 15.60
CA GLY A 274 -6.93 -31.28 16.90
C GLY A 274 -6.38 -30.16 17.79
N MET A 275 -5.77 -29.13 17.20
CA MET A 275 -5.17 -28.00 17.92
C MET A 275 -5.76 -26.66 17.46
N THR A 276 -5.61 -25.63 18.30
CA THR A 276 -5.95 -24.24 17.99
C THR A 276 -4.70 -23.37 18.07
N LEU A 277 -4.52 -22.49 17.09
CA LEU A 277 -3.39 -21.55 17.04
C LEU A 277 -3.91 -20.10 17.05
N ASN A 278 -3.49 -19.33 18.04
CA ASN A 278 -3.81 -17.91 18.18
C ASN A 278 -2.52 -17.08 18.44
N GLU A 279 -2.68 -15.79 18.76
CA GLU A 279 -1.56 -14.87 19.04
C GLU A 279 -0.82 -15.18 20.35
N TYR A 280 -1.37 -16.03 21.21
CA TYR A 280 -0.77 -16.36 22.51
C TYR A 280 -0.06 -17.71 22.48
N ARG A 281 -0.66 -18.72 21.81
CA ARG A 281 -0.17 -20.10 21.82
C ARG A 281 -0.75 -20.98 20.72
N LEU A 282 -0.09 -22.12 20.51
CA LEU A 282 -0.68 -23.35 19.99
C LEU A 282 -1.13 -24.18 21.19
N ALA A 283 -2.38 -24.65 21.16
CA ALA A 283 -2.97 -25.45 22.23
C ALA A 283 -3.81 -26.61 21.68
N THR A 284 -4.06 -27.63 22.49
CA THR A 284 -5.06 -28.67 22.18
C THR A 284 -6.47 -28.06 22.16
N LYS A 285 -7.49 -28.82 21.76
CA LYS A 285 -8.90 -28.36 21.82
C LYS A 285 -9.38 -28.16 23.25
N GLU A 286 -8.82 -28.92 24.18
CA GLU A 286 -9.07 -28.87 25.61
C GLU A 286 -8.35 -27.67 26.28
N GLY A 287 -7.51 -26.96 25.50
CA GLY A 287 -6.85 -25.73 25.92
C GLY A 287 -5.45 -25.91 26.50
N GLU A 288 -4.92 -27.14 26.49
CA GLU A 288 -3.57 -27.45 26.99
C GLU A 288 -2.49 -26.81 26.12
N TRP A 289 -1.45 -26.28 26.77
CA TRP A 289 -0.40 -25.54 26.08
C TRP A 289 0.56 -26.48 25.34
N VAL A 290 0.60 -26.41 24.01
CA VAL A 290 1.51 -27.22 23.18
C VAL A 290 2.78 -26.45 22.83
N ALA A 291 2.65 -25.22 22.31
CA ALA A 291 3.79 -24.40 21.91
C ALA A 291 3.47 -22.90 21.94
N GLY A 292 4.49 -22.04 21.98
CA GLY A 292 4.28 -20.60 21.94
C GLY A 292 5.50 -19.73 22.24
N LYS A 293 6.53 -20.30 22.88
CA LYS A 293 7.75 -19.54 23.26
C LYS A 293 8.58 -19.14 22.03
N THR A 294 8.63 -19.97 20.99
CA THR A 294 9.36 -19.69 19.74
C THR A 294 8.53 -20.05 18.52
N GLU A 295 8.73 -19.35 17.40
CA GLU A 295 8.07 -19.73 16.15
C GLU A 295 8.43 -21.17 15.76
N HIS A 296 9.70 -21.56 15.88
CA HIS A 296 10.18 -22.91 15.57
C HIS A 296 9.45 -24.01 16.35
N SER A 297 9.12 -23.80 17.63
CA SER A 297 8.33 -24.76 18.41
C SER A 297 6.93 -24.99 17.83
N ILE A 298 6.30 -23.93 17.29
CA ILE A 298 4.98 -24.01 16.67
C ILE A 298 5.05 -24.78 15.36
N TYR A 299 6.01 -24.44 14.49
CA TYR A 299 6.21 -25.18 13.23
C TYR A 299 6.49 -26.66 13.48
N ARG A 300 7.36 -26.98 14.43
CA ARG A 300 7.67 -28.38 14.81
C ARG A 300 6.43 -29.12 15.31
N ALA A 301 5.65 -28.52 16.22
CA ALA A 301 4.42 -29.13 16.73
C ALA A 301 3.36 -29.35 15.63
N LEU A 302 3.35 -28.49 14.60
CA LEU A 302 2.51 -28.65 13.41
C LEU A 302 3.09 -29.64 12.38
N GLY A 303 4.27 -30.22 12.61
CA GLY A 303 4.95 -31.10 11.66
C GLY A 303 5.43 -30.39 10.39
N LEU A 304 5.85 -29.13 10.53
CA LEU A 304 6.27 -28.28 9.42
C LEU A 304 7.72 -27.81 9.58
N THR A 305 8.40 -27.59 8.45
CA THR A 305 9.68 -26.88 8.41
C THR A 305 9.45 -25.39 8.64
N TYR A 306 10.36 -24.73 9.36
CA TYR A 306 10.27 -23.29 9.61
C TYR A 306 10.34 -22.47 8.32
N VAL A 307 9.31 -21.65 8.09
CA VAL A 307 9.27 -20.73 6.95
C VAL A 307 9.78 -19.35 7.37
N LYS A 308 10.87 -18.92 6.73
CA LYS A 308 11.44 -17.57 6.92
C LYS A 308 10.39 -16.49 6.61
N PRO A 309 10.35 -15.37 7.36
CA PRO A 309 9.35 -14.30 7.19
C PRO A 309 9.15 -13.82 5.75
N GLU A 310 10.23 -13.69 4.99
CA GLU A 310 10.22 -13.21 3.60
C GLU A 310 9.52 -14.18 2.64
N LYS A 311 9.46 -15.47 2.99
CA LYS A 311 8.85 -16.54 2.20
C LYS A 311 7.40 -16.85 2.59
N ARG A 312 6.79 -16.06 3.49
CA ARG A 312 5.42 -16.27 3.96
C ARG A 312 4.40 -15.70 2.98
N PHE A 313 4.09 -16.45 1.92
CA PHE A 313 3.17 -16.09 0.84
C PHE A 313 1.73 -16.58 1.04
N GLY A 314 1.51 -17.61 1.86
CA GLY A 314 0.20 -18.21 2.16
C GLY A 314 -0.32 -19.21 1.13
N LYS A 315 0.46 -19.49 0.07
CA LYS A 315 0.18 -20.53 -0.94
C LYS A 315 1.49 -21.21 -1.33
N LYS A 316 1.51 -22.55 -1.35
CA LYS A 316 2.69 -23.39 -1.67
C LYS A 316 3.95 -23.01 -0.88
N GLU A 317 3.87 -23.07 0.45
CA GLU A 317 5.01 -22.77 1.35
C GLU A 317 5.80 -24.04 1.77
N ALA A 318 5.69 -25.10 0.97
CA ALA A 318 6.46 -26.34 1.16
C ALA A 318 7.78 -26.26 0.40
#